data_AF-A0A530QJN2-F1
#
_entry.id   AF-A0A530QJN2-F1
#
_cell.length_a   1.000
_cell.length_b   1.000
_cell.length_c   1.000
_cell.angle_alpha   90.00
_cell.angle_beta   90.00
_cell.angle_gamma   90.00
#
_symmetry.space_group_name_H-M   'P 1'
#
loop_
_entity.id
_entity.type
_entity.pdbx_description
1 polymer ?
#
loop_
_entity_poly.entity_id
_entity_poly.type
_entity_poly.pdbx_seq_one_letter_code
_entity_poly.pdbx_strand_id
1 'polypeptide(L)' 'IGKGRSAAEKKSAGEAIFAAVSEHLATLFATPHFALSLEIREIDAELSWKKNAIHPRLRGK' A
#
# COMPACT_ATOMS: atom_id res chain seq x y z
N ILE A 1 1.19 2.43 6.14
CA ILE A 1 0.23 1.48 6.76
C ILE A 1 0.15 1.69 8.26
N GLY A 2 -0.90 1.21 8.95
CA GLY A 2 -0.91 1.25 10.42
C GLY A 2 0.12 0.30 11.04
N LYS A 3 0.58 0.63 12.25
CA LYS A 3 1.43 -0.27 13.07
C LYS A 3 0.74 -1.62 13.33
N GLY A 4 1.54 -2.65 13.63
CA GLY A 4 1.04 -3.94 14.12
C GLY A 4 0.86 -5.01 13.05
N ARG A 5 1.59 -4.92 11.93
CA ARG A 5 1.72 -6.00 10.95
C ARG A 5 3.13 -6.59 11.01
N SER A 6 3.23 -7.90 10.81
CA SER A 6 4.50 -8.61 10.75
C SER A 6 5.33 -8.15 9.56
N ALA A 7 6.64 -8.42 9.59
CA ALA A 7 7.51 -8.17 8.46
C ALA A 7 7.08 -8.96 7.21
N ALA A 8 6.59 -10.19 7.39
CA ALA A 8 6.10 -11.04 6.29
C ALA A 8 4.87 -10.44 5.62
N GLU A 9 3.88 -9.98 6.39
CA GLU A 9 2.68 -9.32 5.84
C GLU A 9 3.04 -8.03 5.10
N LYS A 10 3.96 -7.22 5.67
CA LYS A 10 4.45 -5.99 5.03
C LYS A 10 5.13 -6.29 3.69
N LYS A 11 5.98 -7.31 3.66
CA LYS A 11 6.69 -7.75 2.44
C LYS A 11 5.71 -8.24 1.38
N SER A 12 4.81 -9.15 1.75
CA SER A 12 3.81 -9.70 0.83
C SER A 12 2.90 -8.62 0.24
N ALA A 13 2.46 -7.65 1.06
CA ALA A 13 1.69 -6.50 0.57
C ALA A 13 2.50 -5.62 -0.39
N GLY A 14 3.78 -5.34 -0.06
CA GLY A 14 4.67 -4.58 -0.92
C GLY A 14 4.89 -5.26 -2.27
N GLU A 15 5.14 -6.56 -2.28
CA GLU A 15 5.30 -7.37 -3.50
C GLU A 15 4.03 -7.35 -4.36
N ALA A 16 2.86 -7.55 -3.75
CA ALA A 16 1.59 -7.54 -4.48
C ALA A 16 1.29 -6.17 -5.11
N ILE A 17 1.51 -5.08 -4.37
CA ILE A 17 1.31 -3.73 -4.90
C ILE A 17 2.32 -3.44 -6.01
N PHE A 18 3.60 -3.75 -5.81
CA PHE A 18 4.64 -3.49 -6.80
C PHE A 18 4.41 -4.26 -8.09
N ALA A 19 3.96 -5.53 -8.01
CA ALA A 19 3.59 -6.32 -9.16
C ALA A 19 2.44 -5.68 -9.95
N ALA A 20 1.34 -5.32 -9.28
CA ALA A 20 0.17 -4.72 -9.93
C ALA A 20 0.51 -3.37 -10.61
N VAL A 21 1.31 -2.53 -9.94
CA VAL A 21 1.74 -1.24 -10.50
C VAL A 21 2.72 -1.46 -11.66
N SER A 22 3.62 -2.43 -11.56
CA SER A 22 4.56 -2.76 -12.64
C SER A 22 3.83 -3.25 -13.89
N GLU A 23 2.82 -4.10 -13.73
CA GLU A 23 1.96 -4.56 -14.84
C GLU A 23 1.22 -3.39 -15.49
N HIS A 24 0.61 -2.52 -14.68
CA HIS A 24 -0.12 -1.37 -15.19
C HIS A 24 0.78 -0.38 -15.96
N LEU A 25 2.03 -0.22 -15.52
CA LEU A 25 3.00 0.72 -16.09
C LEU A 25 3.95 0.07 -17.11
N ALA A 26 3.64 -1.15 -17.58
CA ALA A 26 4.51 -1.90 -18.49
C ALA A 26 4.92 -1.11 -19.75
N THR A 27 4.03 -0.29 -20.29
CA THR A 27 4.32 0.55 -21.48
C THR A 27 5.37 1.63 -21.21
N LEU A 28 5.45 2.14 -19.98
CA LEU A 28 6.44 3.16 -19.60
C LEU A 28 7.83 2.55 -19.42
N PHE A 29 7.91 1.32 -18.91
CA PHE A 29 9.17 0.57 -18.81
C PHE A 29 9.76 0.22 -20.17
N ALA A 30 8.97 0.21 -21.25
CA ALA A 30 9.49 0.08 -22.60
C ALA A 30 10.21 1.36 -23.10
N THR A 31 10.18 2.45 -22.32
CA THR A 31 10.86 3.72 -22.63
C THR A 31 12.09 3.93 -21.73
N PRO A 32 13.15 4.62 -22.20
CA PRO A 32 14.42 4.68 -21.46
C PRO A 32 14.42 5.50 -20.16
N HIS A 33 13.41 6.34 -19.92
CA HIS A 33 13.44 7.37 -18.88
C HIS A 33 12.31 7.19 -17.87
N PHE A 34 12.10 5.95 -17.43
CA PHE A 34 11.09 5.62 -16.43
C PHE A 34 11.69 4.79 -15.30
N ALA A 35 11.41 5.19 -14.06
CA ALA A 35 11.83 4.49 -12.85
C ALA A 35 10.67 4.43 -11.86
N LEU A 36 10.50 3.27 -11.23
CA LEU A 36 9.48 3.03 -10.21
C LEU A 36 10.16 2.55 -8.93
N SER A 37 9.82 3.16 -7.81
CA SER A 37 10.21 2.72 -6.47
C SER A 37 9.00 2.73 -5.54
N LEU A 38 9.03 1.86 -4.52
CA LEU A 38 7.97 1.74 -3.54
C LEU A 38 8.55 1.42 -2.17
N GLU A 39 8.01 2.07 -1.13
CA GLU A 39 8.35 1.81 0.26
C GLU A 39 7.07 1.56 1.07
N ILE A 40 7.10 0.55 1.95
CA ILE A 40 6.05 0.34 2.96
C ILE A 40 6.53 0.94 4.28
N ARG A 41 5.88 2.04 4.71
CA ARG A 41 6.15 2.70 5.99
C ARG A 41 5.03 2.48 6.99
N GLU A 42 5.36 2.46 8.27
CA GLU A 42 4.36 2.51 9.35
C GLU A 42 4.00 3.94 9.73
N ILE A 43 2.73 4.15 10.02
CA ILE A 43 2.18 5.41 10.52
C ILE A 43 2.31 5.37 12.04
N ASP A 44 2.79 6.47 12.63
CA ASP A 44 2.79 6.59 14.07
C ASP A 44 1.36 6.67 14.62
N ALA A 45 1.01 5.75 15.51
CA ALA A 45 -0.34 5.64 16.05
C ALA A 45 -0.69 6.82 16.97
N GLU A 46 0.29 7.37 17.70
CA GLU A 46 0.06 8.51 18.60
C GLU A 46 -0.15 9.82 17.83
N LEU A 47 0.34 9.89 16.59
CA LEU A 47 0.24 11.05 15.71
C LEU A 47 -0.76 10.79 14.56
N SER A 48 -1.74 9.90 14.77
CA SER A 48 -2.73 9.52 13.76
C SER A 48 -4.17 9.65 14.27
N TRP A 49 -4.86 10.70 13.80
CA TRP A 49 -6.29 10.92 14.09
C TRP A 49 -7.18 10.32 13.00
N LYS A 50 -8.36 9.78 13.38
CA LYS A 50 -9.32 9.16 12.45
C LYS A 50 -10.75 9.64 12.72
N LYS A 51 -11.49 9.96 11.65
CA LYS A 51 -12.95 10.18 11.68
C LYS A 51 -13.58 9.49 10.48
N ASN A 52 -14.12 8.30 10.68
CA ASN A 52 -14.57 7.42 9.61
C ASN A 52 -16.07 7.10 9.73
N ALA A 53 -16.88 7.58 8.78
CA ALA A 53 -18.31 7.29 8.72
C ALA A 53 -18.65 5.96 7.99
N ILE A 54 -17.65 5.27 7.44
CA ILE A 54 -17.86 4.05 6.62
C ILE A 54 -18.09 2.78 7.46
N HIS A 55 -17.66 2.76 8.73
CA HIS A 55 -17.72 1.55 9.57
C HIS A 55 -19.12 0.94 9.71
N PRO A 56 -20.22 1.70 9.88
CA PRO A 56 -21.57 1.13 9.92
C PRO A 56 -21.93 0.33 8.65
N ARG A 57 -21.46 0.78 7.48
CA ARG A 57 -21.72 0.08 6.20
C ARG A 57 -20.92 -1.22 6.06
N LEU A 58 -19.78 -1.33 6.73
CA LEU A 58 -18.89 -2.49 6.64
C LEU A 58 -19.18 -3.55 7.72
N ARG A 59 -19.82 -3.17 8.84
CA ARG A 59 -20.19 -4.08 9.94
C ARG A 59 -21.36 -5.02 9.62
N GLY A 60 -22.11 -4.75 8.56
CA GLY A 60 -23.25 -5.58 8.11
C GLY A 60 -22.88 -6.63 7.06
N LYS A 61 -21.59 -6.94 6.88
CA LYS A 61 -21.07 -8.03 6.06
C LYS A 61 -20.27 -8.98 6.91
#